data_AF-A0A2S6R7N1-F1
#
_entry.id   AF-A0A2S6R7N1-F1
#
_cell.length_a   1.000
_cell.length_b   1.000
_cell.length_c   1.000
_cell.angle_alpha   90.00
_cell.angle_beta   90.00
_cell.angle_gamma   90.00
#
_symmetry.space_group_name_H-M   'P 1'
#
loop_
_entity.id
_entity.type
_entity.pdbx_description
1 polymer ?
#
loop_
_entity_poly.entity_id
_entity_poly.type
_entity_poly.pdbx_seq_one_letter_code
_entity_poly.pdbx_strand_id
1 'polypeptide(L)'
;GGATAYHHRPTDFLIPINAQCTMEEPAGGLYRRLGELEAAPGIWSLSFAMGFPPADISICGPSVYGCGSDGLAVKHAVETLADEITAAEGEFTEELFKPDEAVRLAMSNKDPQPFIIADTQDNPGAGGNSDTVGMLEALLRCSARGAVLAILYDPEVAAMAHQAGEGRRIEAELGGKSGQPGQRPFAGRFRVERLNDGHFTATGPMWRGARMELGPMALLKVEDKDADVRVIVSSRKFQAADQSVFRHLGLEPSEQKILVLKSSVHFRADFQPIAARIITAIAPGPNFADTRKFPYKNLRPGLRIQPNGPRVLAPGAGAGGGYCSYGETE
;
A
#
# COMPACT_ATOMS: atom_id res chain seq x y z
N GLY A 1 -40.58 20.18 1.52
CA GLY A 1 -39.26 19.54 1.69
C GLY A 1 -38.24 20.64 1.86
N GLY A 2 -37.50 20.65 2.97
CA GLY A 2 -36.42 21.63 3.18
C GLY A 2 -35.29 21.38 2.18
N ALA A 3 -34.60 22.45 1.76
CA ALA A 3 -33.44 22.33 0.89
C ALA A 3 -32.31 21.60 1.63
N THR A 4 -31.66 20.66 0.95
CA THR A 4 -30.46 19.98 1.47
C THR A 4 -29.31 20.97 1.52
N ALA A 5 -28.66 21.08 2.69
CA ALA A 5 -27.44 21.83 2.86
C ALA A 5 -26.22 20.92 2.61
N TYR A 6 -25.17 21.48 2.02
CA TYR A 6 -23.89 20.83 1.76
C TYR A 6 -22.76 21.78 2.12
N HIS A 7 -21.69 21.23 2.72
CA HIS A 7 -20.44 21.95 2.93
C HIS A 7 -19.26 21.02 2.62
N HIS A 8 -18.18 21.60 2.09
CA HIS A 8 -16.96 20.88 1.76
C HIS A 8 -15.75 21.79 1.95
N ARG A 9 -14.69 21.23 2.52
CA ARG A 9 -13.42 21.89 2.76
C ARG A 9 -12.26 20.95 2.42
N PRO A 10 -11.41 21.27 1.42
CA PRO A 10 -10.14 20.59 1.24
C PRO A 10 -9.15 20.99 2.35
N THR A 11 -8.19 20.13 2.67
CA THR A 11 -7.06 20.48 3.54
C THR A 11 -5.87 21.01 2.73
N ASP A 12 -4.87 21.58 3.37
CA ASP A 12 -3.72 22.22 2.69
C ASP A 12 -2.45 21.37 2.67
N PHE A 13 -2.56 20.05 2.87
CA PHE A 13 -1.42 19.13 2.81
C PHE A 13 -1.81 17.74 2.31
N LEU A 14 -0.90 17.04 1.63
CA LEU A 14 -1.05 15.63 1.28
C LEU A 14 -0.74 14.74 2.48
N ILE A 15 -1.53 13.67 2.65
CA ILE A 15 -1.25 12.58 3.59
C ILE A 15 -0.67 11.40 2.79
N PRO A 16 0.57 10.95 3.02
CA PRO A 16 1.14 9.79 2.34
C PRO A 16 0.26 8.56 2.53
N ILE A 17 0.06 7.74 1.49
CA ILE A 17 -0.86 6.57 1.53
C ILE A 17 -0.57 5.68 2.74
N ASN A 18 0.71 5.48 3.05
CA ASN A 18 1.16 4.62 4.13
C ASN A 18 0.79 5.15 5.54
N ALA A 19 0.53 6.46 5.67
CA ALA A 19 0.03 7.11 6.89
C ALA A 19 -1.50 7.27 6.94
N GLN A 20 -2.27 6.64 6.03
CA GLN A 20 -3.74 6.77 5.97
C GLN A 20 -4.49 5.64 6.71
N CYS A 21 -3.81 4.85 7.54
CA CYS A 21 -4.43 3.71 8.22
C CYS A 21 -5.36 4.15 9.36
N THR A 22 -6.68 3.94 9.22
CA THR A 22 -7.67 4.28 10.26
C THR A 22 -7.67 3.35 11.48
N MET A 23 -6.80 2.33 11.49
CA MET A 23 -6.53 1.51 12.68
C MET A 23 -5.41 2.09 13.55
N GLU A 24 -4.76 3.15 13.08
CA GLU A 24 -3.65 3.82 13.74
C GLU A 24 -3.98 5.32 13.93
N GLU A 25 -3.27 5.98 14.84
CA GLU A 25 -3.40 7.41 15.04
C GLU A 25 -2.54 8.20 14.04
N PRO A 26 -2.93 9.43 13.66
CA PRO A 26 -4.11 10.18 14.12
C PRO A 26 -5.42 9.82 13.39
N ALA A 27 -5.33 9.04 12.32
CA ALA A 27 -6.47 8.70 11.44
C ALA A 27 -7.65 8.08 12.19
N GLY A 28 -7.38 7.11 13.07
CA GLY A 28 -8.38 6.43 13.87
C GLY A 28 -9.14 7.37 14.81
N GLY A 29 -8.43 8.26 15.52
CA GLY A 29 -9.02 9.29 16.36
C GLY A 29 -9.90 10.26 15.59
N LEU A 30 -9.43 10.73 14.44
CA LEU A 30 -10.18 11.64 13.57
C LEU A 30 -11.46 10.99 13.02
N TYR A 31 -11.43 9.69 12.70
CA TYR A 31 -12.63 8.96 12.28
C TYR A 31 -13.62 8.69 13.42
N ARG A 32 -13.15 8.47 14.65
CA ARG A 32 -14.04 8.41 15.83
C ARG A 32 -14.70 9.77 16.05
N ARG A 33 -13.92 10.84 15.97
CA ARG A 33 -14.37 12.22 16.11
C ARG A 33 -15.37 12.63 15.02
N LEU A 34 -15.16 12.18 13.78
CA LEU A 34 -16.13 12.32 12.69
C LEU A 34 -17.49 11.74 13.08
N GLY A 35 -17.54 10.52 13.65
CA GLY A 35 -18.79 9.89 14.09
C GLY A 35 -19.51 10.67 15.20
N GLU A 36 -18.76 11.31 16.11
CA GLU A 36 -19.33 12.19 17.14
C GLU A 36 -19.98 13.45 16.53
N LEU A 37 -19.30 14.07 15.56
CA LEU A 37 -19.81 15.26 14.87
C LEU A 37 -21.02 14.94 13.98
N GLU A 38 -20.99 13.80 13.29
CA GLU A 38 -22.10 13.34 12.43
C GLU A 38 -23.40 13.09 13.21
N ALA A 39 -23.31 12.72 14.49
CA ALA A 39 -24.46 12.45 15.34
C ALA A 39 -25.27 13.70 15.75
N ALA A 40 -24.80 14.92 15.41
CA ALA A 40 -25.51 16.14 15.76
C ALA A 40 -26.83 16.30 14.98
N PRO A 41 -27.89 16.85 15.58
CA PRO A 41 -29.17 17.08 14.89
C PRO A 41 -29.00 17.91 13.62
N GLY A 42 -29.64 17.48 12.55
CA GLY A 42 -29.64 18.20 11.27
C GLY A 42 -28.47 17.87 10.34
N ILE A 43 -27.56 16.98 10.74
CA ILE A 43 -26.54 16.37 9.89
C ILE A 43 -27.03 14.98 9.45
N TRP A 44 -26.91 14.68 8.16
CA TRP A 44 -27.25 13.35 7.61
C TRP A 44 -26.01 12.53 7.33
N SER A 45 -24.94 13.17 6.88
CA SER A 45 -23.66 12.52 6.65
C SER A 45 -22.49 13.48 6.79
N LEU A 46 -21.38 12.98 7.33
CA LEU A 46 -20.08 13.62 7.37
C LEU A 46 -19.04 12.62 6.85
N SER A 47 -18.01 13.08 6.15
CA SER A 47 -17.00 12.21 5.56
C SER A 47 -15.65 12.91 5.48
N PHE A 48 -14.58 12.12 5.61
CA PHE A 48 -13.21 12.55 5.47
C PHE A 48 -12.48 11.65 4.46
N ALA A 49 -12.27 12.14 3.25
CA ALA A 49 -11.46 11.46 2.25
C ALA A 49 -10.00 11.91 2.40
N MET A 50 -9.07 11.00 2.73
CA MET A 50 -7.66 11.33 2.93
C MET A 50 -6.87 11.64 1.64
N GLY A 51 -7.53 11.52 0.49
CA GLY A 51 -6.94 11.79 -0.83
C GLY A 51 -6.04 10.67 -1.33
N PHE A 52 -5.62 10.78 -2.59
CA PHE A 52 -4.74 9.82 -3.25
C PHE A 52 -3.51 10.56 -3.80
N PRO A 53 -2.43 10.70 -3.01
CA PRO A 53 -1.24 11.45 -3.39
C PRO A 53 -0.68 11.14 -4.78
N PRO A 54 -0.66 9.88 -5.27
CA PRO A 54 -0.12 9.60 -6.62
C PRO A 54 -0.91 10.25 -7.77
N ALA A 55 -2.11 10.79 -7.54
CA ALA A 55 -2.85 11.53 -8.57
C ALA A 55 -2.30 12.96 -8.72
N ASP A 56 -1.62 13.22 -9.83
CA ASP A 56 -1.18 14.57 -10.20
C ASP A 56 -2.33 15.36 -10.87
N ILE A 57 -3.28 15.84 -10.06
CA ILE A 57 -4.44 16.65 -10.49
C ILE A 57 -4.64 17.84 -9.55
N SER A 58 -5.30 18.91 -10.05
CA SER A 58 -5.46 20.18 -9.31
C SER A 58 -6.20 20.06 -7.98
N ILE A 59 -7.13 19.12 -7.89
CA ILE A 59 -7.94 18.87 -6.69
C ILE A 59 -7.33 17.81 -5.76
N CYS A 60 -6.11 17.32 -6.03
CA CYS A 60 -5.49 16.25 -5.24
C CYS A 60 -5.29 16.69 -3.78
N GLY A 61 -5.72 15.83 -2.85
CA GLY A 61 -5.49 16.00 -1.42
C GLY A 61 -6.68 15.58 -0.56
N PRO A 62 -6.52 15.65 0.75
CA PRO A 62 -7.58 15.32 1.69
C PRO A 62 -8.71 16.35 1.64
N SER A 63 -9.94 15.89 1.93
CA SER A 63 -11.12 16.75 2.01
C SER A 63 -12.12 16.24 3.04
N VAL A 64 -12.78 17.18 3.69
CA VAL A 64 -13.92 16.94 4.56
C VAL A 64 -15.17 17.46 3.88
N TYR A 65 -16.24 16.68 3.90
CA TYR A 65 -17.52 17.11 3.34
C TYR A 65 -18.68 16.53 4.14
N GLY A 66 -19.82 17.19 4.08
CA GLY A 66 -21.03 16.74 4.75
C GLY A 66 -22.29 17.33 4.14
N CYS A 67 -23.43 16.72 4.48
CA CYS A 67 -24.74 17.19 4.08
C CYS A 67 -25.79 16.97 5.17
N GLY A 68 -26.88 17.72 5.09
CA GLY A 68 -27.92 17.68 6.11
C GLY A 68 -29.07 18.65 5.87
N SER A 69 -29.98 18.74 6.84
CA SER A 69 -31.09 19.69 6.82
C SER A 69 -30.75 21.03 7.46
N ASP A 70 -29.73 21.08 8.32
CA ASP A 70 -29.26 22.31 8.97
C ASP A 70 -27.89 22.72 8.42
N GLY A 71 -27.87 23.78 7.61
CA GLY A 71 -26.64 24.27 6.98
C GLY A 71 -25.61 24.84 7.94
N LEU A 72 -26.03 25.38 9.09
CA LEU A 72 -25.10 25.88 10.10
C LEU A 72 -24.43 24.72 10.82
N ALA A 73 -25.21 23.69 11.18
CA ALA A 73 -24.67 22.47 11.79
C ALA A 73 -23.69 21.74 10.85
N VAL A 74 -24.07 21.55 9.58
CA VAL A 74 -23.22 20.90 8.56
C VAL A 74 -21.90 21.67 8.36
N LYS A 75 -21.98 23.00 8.21
CA LYS A 75 -20.79 23.84 8.07
C LYS A 75 -19.90 23.72 9.30
N HIS A 76 -20.46 23.84 10.51
CA HIS A 76 -19.70 23.76 11.74
C HIS A 76 -18.96 22.42 11.89
N ALA A 77 -19.64 21.30 11.62
CA ALA A 77 -19.03 19.97 11.70
C ALA A 77 -17.86 19.78 10.71
N VAL A 78 -18.05 20.18 9.44
CA VAL A 78 -17.00 20.08 8.41
C VAL A 78 -15.80 20.97 8.74
N GLU A 79 -16.03 22.22 9.17
CA GLU A 79 -14.95 23.13 9.55
C GLU A 79 -14.19 22.64 10.78
N THR A 80 -14.91 22.13 11.79
CA THR A 80 -14.31 21.61 13.03
C THR A 80 -13.39 20.43 12.73
N LEU A 81 -13.89 19.44 11.97
CA LEU A 81 -13.08 18.27 11.62
C LEU A 81 -11.89 18.66 10.74
N ALA A 82 -12.06 19.59 9.80
CA ALA A 82 -10.95 20.07 8.96
C ALA A 82 -9.87 20.80 9.77
N ASP A 83 -10.26 21.57 10.79
CA ASP A 83 -9.31 22.21 11.71
C ASP A 83 -8.59 21.18 12.58
N GLU A 84 -9.29 20.17 13.10
CA GLU A 84 -8.70 19.06 13.86
C GLU A 84 -7.72 18.24 13.01
N ILE A 85 -8.05 17.95 11.74
CA ILE A 85 -7.13 17.30 10.78
C ILE A 85 -5.90 18.18 10.54
N THR A 86 -6.07 19.50 10.41
CA THR A 86 -4.96 20.44 10.21
C THR A 86 -4.06 20.51 11.43
N ALA A 87 -4.63 20.49 12.64
CA ALA A 87 -3.87 20.44 13.89
C ALA A 87 -3.06 19.14 14.03
N ALA A 88 -3.62 18.02 13.57
CA ALA A 88 -2.97 16.70 13.56
C ALA A 88 -1.99 16.49 12.38
N GLU A 89 -1.74 17.51 11.54
CA GLU A 89 -0.92 17.37 10.34
C GLU A 89 0.42 16.67 10.61
N GLY A 90 1.16 17.14 11.61
CA GLY A 90 2.49 16.60 11.95
C GLY A 90 2.49 15.15 12.44
N GLU A 91 1.34 14.59 12.78
CA GLU A 91 1.19 13.22 13.27
C GLU A 91 0.98 12.21 12.14
N PHE A 92 0.63 12.65 10.92
CA PHE A 92 0.48 11.80 9.74
C PHE A 92 1.83 11.33 9.16
N THR A 93 2.60 10.63 9.97
CA THR A 93 3.93 10.10 9.63
C THR A 93 4.01 8.62 9.93
N GLU A 94 4.89 7.90 9.23
CA GLU A 94 5.16 6.48 9.50
C GLU A 94 6.68 6.25 9.45
N GLU A 95 7.15 5.32 10.28
CA GLU A 95 8.53 4.85 10.22
C GLU A 95 8.74 3.99 8.96
N LEU A 96 9.72 4.36 8.14
CA LEU A 96 10.03 3.70 6.87
C LEU A 96 11.39 3.01 6.96
N PHE A 97 11.44 1.74 6.57
CA PHE A 97 12.64 0.91 6.65
C PHE A 97 13.24 0.65 5.27
N LYS A 98 14.57 0.66 5.16
CA LYS A 98 15.21 0.10 3.96
C LYS A 98 14.98 -1.41 3.91
N PRO A 99 14.98 -2.03 2.70
CA PRO A 99 14.68 -3.46 2.55
C PRO A 99 15.46 -4.38 3.50
N ASP A 100 16.79 -4.24 3.57
CA ASP A 100 17.62 -5.09 4.42
C ASP A 100 17.39 -4.83 5.92
N GLU A 101 17.09 -3.59 6.32
CA GLU A 101 16.77 -3.25 7.71
C GLU A 101 15.45 -3.89 8.12
N ALA A 102 14.43 -3.80 7.27
CA ALA A 102 13.13 -4.43 7.47
C ALA A 102 13.25 -5.95 7.62
N VAL A 103 14.03 -6.61 6.76
CA VAL A 103 14.23 -8.06 6.83
C VAL A 103 14.97 -8.47 8.10
N ARG A 104 16.04 -7.77 8.48
CA ARG A 104 16.77 -8.08 9.73
C ARG A 104 15.89 -7.90 10.96
N LEU A 105 15.06 -6.86 10.98
CA LEU A 105 14.09 -6.64 12.05
C LEU A 105 13.06 -7.79 12.10
N ALA A 106 12.53 -8.20 10.95
CA ALA A 106 11.60 -9.32 10.87
C ALA A 106 12.22 -10.64 11.35
N MET A 107 13.48 -10.93 11.01
CA MET A 107 14.21 -12.11 11.47
C MET A 107 14.50 -12.09 12.99
N SER A 108 14.51 -10.91 13.61
CA SER A 108 14.68 -10.78 15.05
C SER A 108 13.42 -11.17 15.84
N ASN A 109 12.26 -11.26 15.17
CA ASN A 109 10.98 -11.62 15.78
C ASN A 109 11.07 -12.97 16.51
N LYS A 110 10.58 -12.99 17.75
CA LYS A 110 10.51 -14.20 18.60
C LYS A 110 9.09 -14.68 18.81
N ASP A 111 8.10 -13.90 18.40
CA ASP A 111 6.70 -14.26 18.53
C ASP A 111 6.34 -15.41 17.57
N PRO A 112 5.37 -16.26 17.95
CA PRO A 112 4.92 -17.34 17.07
C PRO A 112 4.20 -16.81 15.83
N GLN A 113 3.59 -15.62 15.90
CA GLN A 113 2.89 -14.95 14.80
C GLN A 113 3.84 -14.44 13.71
N PRO A 114 3.40 -14.37 12.44
CA PRO A 114 4.17 -13.78 11.34
C PRO A 114 4.53 -12.32 11.58
N PHE A 115 5.75 -11.96 11.19
CA PHE A 115 6.14 -10.57 11.01
C PHE A 115 5.77 -10.12 9.58
N ILE A 116 5.15 -8.96 9.44
CA ILE A 116 4.66 -8.48 8.15
C ILE A 116 5.43 -7.24 7.71
N ILE A 117 5.92 -7.26 6.47
CA ILE A 117 6.57 -6.16 5.80
C ILE A 117 5.69 -5.71 4.64
N ALA A 118 5.17 -4.48 4.69
CA ALA A 118 4.49 -3.85 3.58
C ALA A 118 5.52 -3.29 2.58
N ASP A 119 5.58 -3.87 1.38
CA ASP A 119 6.33 -3.33 0.25
C ASP A 119 5.47 -2.26 -0.45
N THR A 120 5.39 -1.09 0.19
CA THR A 120 4.41 -0.05 -0.16
C THR A 120 4.65 0.57 -1.53
N GLN A 121 5.90 0.58 -2.00
CA GLN A 121 6.26 1.29 -3.23
C GLN A 121 5.95 0.52 -4.51
N ASP A 122 5.66 -0.77 -4.40
CA ASP A 122 5.19 -1.59 -5.51
C ASP A 122 3.82 -2.20 -5.23
N ASN A 123 2.93 -1.42 -4.62
CA ASN A 123 1.54 -1.76 -4.36
C ASN A 123 0.65 -1.48 -5.59
N PRO A 124 0.05 -2.48 -6.26
CA PRO A 124 -0.84 -2.26 -7.40
C PRO A 124 -2.08 -1.41 -7.11
N GLY A 125 -2.59 -1.45 -5.88
CA GLY A 125 -3.72 -0.60 -5.47
C GLY A 125 -3.37 0.89 -5.43
N ALA A 126 -2.08 1.23 -5.49
CA ALA A 126 -1.58 2.59 -5.61
C ALA A 126 -0.91 2.86 -6.97
N GLY A 127 -1.15 2.01 -7.98
CA GLY A 127 -0.54 2.12 -9.31
C GLY A 127 0.79 1.39 -9.48
N GLY A 128 1.19 0.57 -8.50
CA GLY A 128 2.35 -0.32 -8.58
C GLY A 128 2.27 -1.36 -9.70
N ASN A 129 3.43 -1.86 -10.13
CA ASN A 129 3.51 -2.87 -11.17
C ASN A 129 3.37 -4.29 -10.62
N SER A 130 3.59 -4.47 -9.31
CA SER A 130 3.66 -5.75 -8.63
C SER A 130 4.84 -6.62 -9.06
N ASP A 131 5.79 -6.12 -9.84
CA ASP A 131 6.87 -6.92 -10.41
C ASP A 131 8.26 -6.55 -9.87
N THR A 132 8.38 -5.60 -8.94
CA THR A 132 9.70 -5.23 -8.40
C THR A 132 10.22 -6.32 -7.46
N VAL A 133 11.53 -6.55 -7.51
CA VAL A 133 12.20 -7.67 -6.81
C VAL A 133 13.07 -7.22 -5.64
N GLY A 134 13.15 -5.91 -5.35
CA GLY A 134 14.03 -5.38 -4.31
C GLY A 134 13.84 -6.03 -2.93
N MET A 135 12.61 -6.38 -2.54
CA MET A 135 12.35 -7.13 -1.31
C MET A 135 12.75 -8.61 -1.40
N LEU A 136 12.57 -9.25 -2.56
CA LEU A 136 13.04 -10.63 -2.79
C LEU A 136 14.57 -10.70 -2.61
N GLU A 137 15.29 -9.79 -3.25
CA GLU A 137 16.75 -9.73 -3.14
C GLU A 137 17.20 -9.46 -1.69
N ALA A 138 16.48 -8.60 -0.95
CA ALA A 138 16.77 -8.33 0.46
C ALA A 138 16.56 -9.55 1.36
N LEU A 139 15.46 -10.30 1.15
CA LEU A 139 15.20 -11.55 1.86
C LEU A 139 16.34 -12.56 1.65
N LEU A 140 16.82 -12.72 0.42
CA LEU A 140 17.92 -13.63 0.09
C LEU A 140 19.26 -13.15 0.65
N ARG A 141 19.61 -11.87 0.47
CA ARG A 141 20.86 -11.28 1.01
C ARG A 141 20.97 -11.41 2.53
N CYS A 142 19.86 -11.30 3.23
CA CYS A 142 19.82 -11.44 4.69
C CYS A 142 19.63 -12.88 5.15
N SER A 143 19.56 -13.85 4.23
CA SER A 143 19.33 -15.27 4.52
C SER A 143 18.06 -15.53 5.33
N ALA A 144 16.98 -14.81 4.99
CA ALA A 144 15.69 -14.94 5.66
C ALA A 144 15.13 -16.37 5.56
N ARG A 145 14.43 -16.83 6.60
CA ARG A 145 13.86 -18.18 6.69
C ARG A 145 12.35 -18.13 6.90
N GLY A 146 11.61 -19.06 6.30
CA GLY A 146 10.15 -19.10 6.40
C GLY A 146 9.46 -17.85 5.87
N ALA A 147 10.01 -17.24 4.81
CA ALA A 147 9.51 -16.00 4.23
C ALA A 147 8.68 -16.25 2.97
N VAL A 148 7.59 -15.49 2.81
CA VAL A 148 6.75 -15.51 1.60
C VAL A 148 6.56 -14.09 1.09
N LEU A 149 6.94 -13.84 -0.17
CA LEU A 149 6.64 -12.60 -0.91
C LEU A 149 5.36 -12.77 -1.71
N ALA A 150 4.39 -11.87 -1.51
CA ALA A 150 3.12 -11.85 -2.20
C ALA A 150 2.75 -10.43 -2.67
N ILE A 151 2.29 -10.19 -3.89
CA ILE A 151 2.27 -11.08 -5.05
C ILE A 151 3.17 -10.48 -6.12
N LEU A 152 4.01 -11.31 -6.73
CA LEU A 152 4.81 -10.90 -7.86
C LEU A 152 4.04 -11.12 -9.17
N TYR A 153 3.86 -10.08 -9.97
CA TYR A 153 3.26 -10.17 -11.30
C TYR A 153 4.31 -10.63 -12.31
N ASP A 154 4.15 -11.84 -12.84
CA ASP A 154 4.99 -12.37 -13.91
C ASP A 154 4.25 -13.49 -14.68
N PRO A 155 3.45 -13.13 -15.71
CA PRO A 155 2.67 -14.11 -16.47
C PRO A 155 3.54 -15.13 -17.22
N GLU A 156 4.73 -14.73 -17.66
CA GLU A 156 5.64 -15.63 -18.37
C GLU A 156 6.18 -16.71 -17.41
N VAL A 157 6.62 -16.32 -16.21
CA VAL A 157 7.12 -17.28 -15.23
C VAL A 157 6.01 -18.16 -14.67
N ALA A 158 4.80 -17.61 -14.47
CA ALA A 158 3.64 -18.42 -14.13
C ALA A 158 3.35 -19.48 -15.21
N ALA A 159 3.36 -19.11 -16.49
CA ALA A 159 3.18 -20.06 -17.60
C ALA A 159 4.30 -21.11 -17.66
N MET A 160 5.56 -20.73 -17.47
CA MET A 160 6.69 -21.66 -17.39
C MET A 160 6.53 -22.66 -16.24
N ALA A 161 6.11 -22.20 -15.07
CA ALA A 161 5.86 -23.05 -13.91
C ALA A 161 4.74 -24.07 -14.19
N HIS A 162 3.67 -23.65 -14.86
CA HIS A 162 2.58 -24.53 -15.29
C HIS A 162 3.03 -25.57 -16.32
N GLN A 163 3.85 -25.16 -17.31
CA GLN A 163 4.41 -26.09 -18.31
C GLN A 163 5.34 -27.13 -17.67
N ALA A 164 6.14 -26.72 -16.68
CA ALA A 164 7.04 -27.63 -15.96
C ALA A 164 6.26 -28.59 -15.06
N GLY A 165 5.27 -28.10 -14.32
CA GLY A 165 4.47 -28.88 -13.37
C GLY A 165 4.99 -28.85 -11.92
N GLU A 166 4.11 -29.18 -10.97
CA GLU A 166 4.44 -29.23 -9.55
C GLU A 166 5.59 -30.19 -9.23
N GLY A 167 6.42 -29.82 -8.26
CA GLY A 167 7.60 -30.56 -7.83
C GLY A 167 8.81 -30.42 -8.75
N ARG A 168 8.65 -29.86 -9.95
CA ARG A 168 9.73 -29.67 -10.93
C ARG A 168 10.50 -28.37 -10.69
N ARG A 169 11.64 -28.26 -11.35
CA ARG A 169 12.51 -27.08 -11.31
C ARG A 169 12.37 -26.29 -12.60
N ILE A 170 12.45 -24.98 -12.47
CA ILE A 170 12.57 -24.03 -13.58
C ILE A 170 13.75 -23.11 -13.32
N GLU A 171 14.45 -22.71 -14.37
CA GLU A 171 15.39 -21.59 -14.34
C GLU A 171 14.71 -20.43 -15.05
N ALA A 172 14.63 -19.27 -14.40
CA ALA A 172 13.86 -18.15 -14.92
C ALA A 172 14.43 -16.80 -14.47
N GLU A 173 14.07 -15.77 -15.23
CA GLU A 173 14.23 -14.37 -14.86
C GLU A 173 12.89 -13.86 -14.33
N LEU A 174 12.80 -13.76 -13.00
CA LEU A 174 11.57 -13.48 -12.26
C LEU A 174 11.41 -11.98 -11.99
N GLY A 175 10.25 -11.40 -12.34
CA GLY A 175 9.91 -10.01 -12.09
C GLY A 175 10.83 -9.00 -12.81
N GLY A 176 10.71 -7.73 -12.47
CA GLY A 176 11.58 -6.65 -12.96
C GLY A 176 11.46 -6.36 -14.45
N LYS A 177 10.31 -6.67 -15.07
CA LYS A 177 10.06 -6.59 -16.51
C LYS A 177 9.35 -5.30 -16.93
N SER A 178 8.82 -4.54 -15.98
CA SER A 178 8.09 -3.28 -16.20
C SER A 178 8.98 -2.09 -16.57
N GLY A 179 10.31 -2.24 -16.48
CA GLY A 179 11.25 -1.15 -16.72
C GLY A 179 11.37 -0.16 -15.55
N GLN A 180 10.90 -0.51 -14.36
CA GLN A 180 11.06 0.30 -13.16
C GLN A 180 12.55 0.64 -12.91
N PRO A 181 12.94 1.92 -12.80
CA PRO A 181 14.33 2.30 -12.56
C PRO A 181 14.94 1.61 -11.34
N GLY A 182 16.15 1.08 -11.53
CA GLY A 182 16.89 0.36 -10.48
C GLY A 182 16.36 -1.05 -10.20
N GLN A 183 15.43 -1.58 -11.00
CA GLN A 183 15.00 -2.96 -10.96
C GLN A 183 15.44 -3.70 -12.22
N ARG A 184 15.78 -4.97 -12.05
CA ARG A 184 16.10 -5.90 -13.14
C ARG A 184 15.49 -7.26 -12.80
N PRO A 185 15.22 -8.11 -13.79
CA PRO A 185 14.76 -9.45 -13.50
C PRO A 185 15.71 -10.23 -12.60
N PHE A 186 15.14 -10.95 -11.64
CA PHE A 186 15.90 -11.81 -10.74
C PHE A 186 16.12 -13.17 -11.40
N ALA A 187 17.34 -13.39 -11.91
CA ALA A 187 17.75 -14.67 -12.47
C ALA A 187 17.97 -15.70 -11.35
N GLY A 188 17.23 -16.80 -11.38
CA GLY A 188 17.31 -17.82 -10.34
C GLY A 188 16.79 -19.18 -10.78
N ARG A 189 16.99 -20.16 -9.90
CA ARG A 189 16.38 -21.48 -10.00
C ARG A 189 15.28 -21.59 -8.97
N PHE A 190 14.15 -22.14 -9.38
CA PHE A 190 12.96 -22.23 -8.57
C PHE A 190 12.40 -23.64 -8.61
N ARG A 191 11.94 -24.13 -7.47
CA ARG A 191 11.09 -25.31 -7.39
C ARG A 191 9.64 -24.87 -7.40
N VAL A 192 8.85 -25.45 -8.30
CA VAL A 192 7.40 -25.25 -8.35
C VAL A 192 6.79 -26.07 -7.20
N GLU A 193 6.31 -25.40 -6.14
CA GLU A 193 5.71 -26.09 -4.99
C GLU A 193 4.20 -26.31 -5.18
N ARG A 194 3.52 -25.33 -5.78
CA ARG A 194 2.08 -25.41 -6.04
C ARG A 194 1.73 -24.64 -7.31
N LEU A 195 0.74 -25.13 -8.04
CA LEU A 195 0.11 -24.45 -9.17
C LEU A 195 -1.38 -24.30 -8.89
N ASN A 196 -1.95 -23.19 -9.32
CA ASN A 196 -3.39 -23.03 -9.36
C ASN A 196 -3.80 -22.08 -10.49
N ASP A 197 -5.08 -22.00 -10.80
CA ASP A 197 -5.62 -21.28 -11.96
C ASP A 197 -5.97 -19.80 -11.69
N GLY A 198 -5.78 -19.37 -10.44
CA GLY A 198 -6.10 -18.01 -9.98
C GLY A 198 -7.59 -17.71 -9.81
N HIS A 199 -8.48 -18.72 -9.82
CA HIS A 199 -9.90 -18.57 -9.52
C HIS A 199 -10.21 -18.97 -8.08
N PHE A 200 -10.52 -18.00 -7.23
CA PHE A 200 -10.90 -18.23 -5.84
C PHE A 200 -11.83 -17.12 -5.35
N THR A 201 -12.48 -17.37 -4.21
CA THR A 201 -13.32 -16.35 -3.55
C THR A 201 -12.50 -15.69 -2.45
N ALA A 202 -12.40 -14.36 -2.50
CA ALA A 202 -11.77 -13.58 -1.46
C ALA A 202 -12.57 -13.64 -0.14
N THR A 203 -11.87 -13.74 0.98
CA THR A 203 -12.48 -13.95 2.31
C THR A 203 -12.28 -12.78 3.27
N GLY A 204 -11.24 -11.98 3.02
CA GLY A 204 -10.86 -10.85 3.85
C GLY A 204 -11.88 -9.70 3.77
N PRO A 205 -11.87 -8.78 4.73
CA PRO A 205 -12.92 -7.77 4.87
C PRO A 205 -13.12 -6.88 3.64
N MET A 206 -12.05 -6.54 2.90
CA MET A 206 -12.12 -5.63 1.76
C MET A 206 -12.84 -6.22 0.54
N TRP A 207 -12.56 -7.49 0.22
CA TRP A 207 -13.07 -8.16 -0.99
C TRP A 207 -13.95 -9.35 -0.67
N ARG A 208 -14.53 -9.41 0.53
CA ARG A 208 -15.33 -10.56 0.97
C ARG A 208 -16.39 -10.94 -0.07
N GLY A 209 -16.29 -12.16 -0.58
CA GLY A 209 -17.22 -12.71 -1.57
C GLY A 209 -16.91 -12.35 -3.03
N ALA A 210 -15.89 -11.53 -3.29
CA ALA A 210 -15.43 -11.24 -4.64
C ALA A 210 -14.81 -12.50 -5.27
N ARG A 211 -15.16 -12.74 -6.54
CA ARG A 211 -14.56 -13.79 -7.35
C ARG A 211 -13.28 -13.25 -7.99
N MET A 212 -12.16 -13.78 -7.53
CA MET A 212 -10.84 -13.38 -8.00
C MET A 212 -10.51 -14.14 -9.27
N GLU A 213 -9.86 -13.46 -10.20
CA GLU A 213 -9.36 -14.05 -11.44
C GLU A 213 -7.95 -13.54 -11.69
N LEU A 214 -6.95 -14.24 -11.16
CA LEU A 214 -5.54 -13.84 -11.26
C LEU A 214 -4.78 -14.52 -12.40
N GLY A 215 -5.47 -15.36 -13.19
CA GLY A 215 -4.87 -16.24 -14.19
C GLY A 215 -3.94 -17.28 -13.56
N PRO A 216 -3.15 -18.03 -14.36
CA PRO A 216 -2.21 -19.00 -13.83
C PRO A 216 -1.36 -18.41 -12.71
N MET A 217 -1.37 -19.10 -11.56
CA MET A 217 -0.59 -18.77 -10.38
C MET A 217 0.35 -19.90 -10.04
N ALA A 218 1.48 -19.55 -9.45
CA ALA A 218 2.46 -20.51 -8.95
C ALA A 218 3.02 -20.06 -7.60
N LEU A 219 3.19 -21.02 -6.71
CA LEU A 219 4.05 -20.88 -5.54
C LEU A 219 5.45 -21.39 -5.91
N LEU A 220 6.41 -20.48 -5.95
CA LEU A 220 7.79 -20.79 -6.28
C LEU A 220 8.67 -20.73 -5.05
N LYS A 221 9.41 -21.80 -4.82
CA LYS A 221 10.46 -21.86 -3.82
C LYS A 221 11.78 -21.49 -4.48
N VAL A 222 12.42 -20.41 -4.02
CA VAL A 222 13.74 -20.02 -4.52
C VAL A 222 14.77 -21.05 -4.03
N GLU A 223 15.58 -21.59 -4.95
CA GLU A 223 16.70 -22.45 -4.59
C GLU A 223 17.90 -21.62 -4.16
N ASP A 224 18.04 -21.47 -2.84
CA ASP A 224 19.15 -20.78 -2.19
C ASP A 224 19.70 -21.68 -1.06
N LYS A 225 21.01 -21.57 -0.78
CA LYS A 225 21.67 -22.41 0.23
C LYS A 225 21.37 -21.96 1.65
N ASP A 226 21.22 -20.66 1.85
CA ASP A 226 21.18 -20.03 3.17
C ASP A 226 19.78 -19.51 3.50
N ALA A 227 18.98 -19.18 2.48
CA ALA A 227 17.65 -18.62 2.62
C ALA A 227 16.51 -19.64 2.40
N ASP A 228 15.42 -19.47 3.15
CA ASP A 228 14.14 -20.16 2.93
C ASP A 228 13.05 -19.15 2.55
N VAL A 229 13.06 -18.75 1.26
CA VAL A 229 12.10 -17.81 0.67
C VAL A 229 11.20 -18.51 -0.36
N ARG A 230 9.91 -18.16 -0.34
CA ARG A 230 8.90 -18.48 -1.36
C ARG A 230 8.35 -17.20 -1.98
N VAL A 231 7.90 -17.29 -3.23
CA VAL A 231 7.27 -16.19 -3.96
C VAL A 231 5.96 -16.69 -4.55
N ILE A 232 4.87 -15.96 -4.27
CA ILE A 232 3.60 -16.15 -4.96
C ILE A 232 3.66 -15.35 -6.25
N VAL A 233 3.52 -16.03 -7.39
CA VAL A 233 3.53 -15.44 -8.73
C VAL A 233 2.15 -15.52 -9.35
N SER A 234 1.67 -14.44 -9.98
CA SER A 234 0.40 -14.40 -10.70
C SER A 234 0.54 -13.86 -12.12
N SER A 235 -0.39 -14.25 -12.99
CA SER A 235 -0.47 -13.78 -14.38
C SER A 235 -1.23 -12.47 -14.57
N ARG A 236 -1.84 -11.94 -13.51
CA ARG A 236 -2.50 -10.63 -13.47
C ARG A 236 -2.04 -9.87 -12.23
N LYS A 237 -1.88 -8.55 -12.37
CA LYS A 237 -1.48 -7.67 -11.26
C LYS A 237 -2.51 -7.73 -10.15
N PHE A 238 -2.05 -7.83 -8.92
CA PHE A 238 -2.95 -7.92 -7.77
C PHE A 238 -2.31 -7.35 -6.51
N GLN A 239 -3.08 -6.52 -5.79
CA GLN A 239 -2.67 -6.01 -4.48
C GLN A 239 -2.81 -7.11 -3.44
N ALA A 240 -1.73 -7.38 -2.70
CA ALA A 240 -1.73 -8.40 -1.66
C ALA A 240 -2.46 -7.90 -0.40
N ALA A 241 -3.80 -7.93 -0.41
CA ALA A 241 -4.64 -7.48 0.70
C ALA A 241 -5.64 -8.52 1.22
N ASP A 242 -5.55 -9.78 0.77
CA ASP A 242 -6.41 -10.87 1.21
C ASP A 242 -5.64 -12.17 1.43
N GLN A 243 -5.84 -12.82 2.58
CA GLN A 243 -5.19 -14.07 2.97
C GLN A 243 -5.59 -15.25 2.07
N SER A 244 -6.76 -15.21 1.43
CA SER A 244 -7.25 -16.27 0.56
C SER A 244 -6.28 -16.59 -0.59
N VAL A 245 -5.48 -15.63 -1.04
CA VAL A 245 -4.49 -15.87 -2.11
C VAL A 245 -3.37 -16.81 -1.69
N PHE A 246 -2.99 -16.80 -0.41
CA PHE A 246 -2.03 -17.75 0.15
C PHE A 246 -2.66 -19.14 0.25
N ARG A 247 -3.90 -19.20 0.78
CA ARG A 247 -4.64 -20.47 0.94
C ARG A 247 -4.96 -21.12 -0.40
N HIS A 248 -5.18 -20.33 -1.45
CA HIS A 248 -5.34 -20.81 -2.83
C HIS A 248 -4.12 -21.58 -3.33
N LEU A 249 -2.94 -21.26 -2.82
CA LEU A 249 -1.68 -21.96 -3.11
C LEU A 249 -1.26 -22.93 -1.99
N GLY A 250 -2.16 -23.23 -1.06
CA GLY A 250 -1.94 -24.19 0.02
C GLY A 250 -1.02 -23.69 1.14
N LEU A 251 -0.86 -22.37 1.28
CA LEU A 251 -0.17 -21.75 2.41
C LEU A 251 -1.17 -21.20 3.41
N GLU A 252 -0.93 -21.44 4.69
CA GLU A 252 -1.60 -20.71 5.76
C GLU A 252 -0.72 -19.51 6.19
N PRO A 253 -1.18 -18.26 5.99
CA PRO A 253 -0.39 -17.06 6.32
C PRO A 253 0.07 -17.01 7.77
N SER A 254 -0.78 -17.46 8.70
CA SER A 254 -0.50 -17.45 10.14
C SER A 254 0.61 -18.42 10.57
N GLU A 255 1.00 -19.37 9.71
CA GLU A 255 2.08 -20.32 9.97
C GLU A 255 3.45 -19.84 9.44
N GLN A 256 3.48 -18.73 8.70
CA GLN A 256 4.72 -18.19 8.12
C GLN A 256 5.50 -17.36 9.14
N LYS A 257 6.82 -17.23 8.94
CA LYS A 257 7.65 -16.37 9.81
C LYS A 257 7.65 -14.94 9.34
N ILE A 258 7.75 -14.73 8.03
CA ILE A 258 7.79 -13.41 7.41
C ILE A 258 6.84 -13.38 6.22
N LEU A 259 5.95 -12.40 6.19
CA LEU A 259 5.10 -12.10 5.04
C LEU A 259 5.53 -10.75 4.46
N VAL A 260 5.92 -10.72 3.19
CA VAL A 260 6.14 -9.47 2.47
C VAL A 260 4.96 -9.25 1.53
N LEU A 261 4.22 -8.16 1.74
CA LEU A 261 2.98 -7.86 1.04
C LEU A 261 3.16 -6.62 0.18
N LYS A 262 2.97 -6.75 -1.13
CA LYS A 262 2.89 -5.62 -2.08
C LYS A 262 1.56 -4.89 -1.92
N SER A 263 1.51 -4.09 -0.87
CA SER A 263 0.34 -3.36 -0.37
C SER A 263 0.80 -2.22 0.54
N SER A 264 -0.12 -1.30 0.89
CA SER A 264 0.19 -0.16 1.76
C SER A 264 -0.65 -0.15 3.04
N VAL A 265 -1.99 -0.20 2.92
CA VAL A 265 -2.90 -0.10 4.09
C VAL A 265 -3.96 -1.20 4.06
N HIS A 266 -4.60 -1.46 2.92
CA HIS A 266 -5.77 -2.36 2.83
C HIS A 266 -5.56 -3.76 3.41
N PHE A 267 -4.34 -4.31 3.31
CA PHE A 267 -4.03 -5.63 3.86
C PHE A 267 -4.22 -5.70 5.38
N ARG A 268 -4.10 -4.58 6.10
CA ARG A 268 -4.16 -4.54 7.57
C ARG A 268 -5.48 -5.08 8.09
N ALA A 269 -6.59 -4.83 7.40
CA ALA A 269 -7.91 -5.33 7.79
C ALA A 269 -7.96 -6.86 7.91
N ASP A 270 -7.22 -7.58 7.05
CA ASP A 270 -7.22 -9.05 7.04
C ASP A 270 -6.00 -9.62 7.78
N PHE A 271 -4.84 -8.97 7.71
CA PHE A 271 -3.57 -9.52 8.21
C PHE A 271 -3.18 -9.04 9.61
N GLN A 272 -3.65 -7.87 10.07
CA GLN A 272 -3.30 -7.37 11.41
C GLN A 272 -3.70 -8.32 12.56
N PRO A 273 -4.85 -9.04 12.51
CA PRO A 273 -5.20 -10.00 13.56
C PRO A 273 -4.23 -11.18 13.71
N ILE A 274 -3.43 -11.49 12.68
CA ILE A 274 -2.45 -12.59 12.72
C ILE A 274 -1.01 -12.09 12.86
N ALA A 275 -0.75 -10.80 12.83
CA ALA A 275 0.61 -10.25 12.79
C ALA A 275 1.20 -10.11 14.19
N ALA A 276 2.48 -10.48 14.35
CA ALA A 276 3.28 -10.06 15.51
C ALA A 276 3.56 -8.56 15.46
N ARG A 277 3.97 -8.08 14.28
CA ARG A 277 4.25 -6.69 13.98
C ARG A 277 4.11 -6.44 12.48
N ILE A 278 3.73 -5.21 12.14
CA ILE A 278 3.66 -4.71 10.76
C ILE A 278 4.63 -3.53 10.66
N ILE A 279 5.45 -3.51 9.61
CA ILE A 279 6.29 -2.35 9.25
C ILE A 279 6.20 -2.08 7.75
N THR A 280 6.60 -0.86 7.35
CA THR A 280 6.64 -0.46 5.94
C THR A 280 8.08 -0.40 5.44
N ALA A 281 8.35 -1.10 4.33
CA ALA A 281 9.64 -1.08 3.64
C ALA A 281 9.57 -0.27 2.32
N ILE A 282 10.67 0.40 2.00
CA ILE A 282 10.80 1.25 0.80
C ILE A 282 11.76 0.64 -0.23
N ALA A 283 11.45 -0.56 -0.72
CA ALA A 283 12.12 -1.12 -1.90
C ALA A 283 11.81 -0.28 -3.16
N PRO A 284 12.70 -0.18 -4.16
CA PRO A 284 12.43 0.63 -5.35
C PRO A 284 11.13 0.23 -6.05
N GLY A 285 10.27 1.22 -6.32
CA GLY A 285 8.97 1.03 -6.97
C GLY A 285 8.36 2.36 -7.42
N PRO A 286 7.30 2.34 -8.23
CA PRO A 286 6.72 3.54 -8.82
C PRO A 286 5.86 4.39 -7.86
N ASN A 287 5.37 3.81 -6.76
CA ASN A 287 4.54 4.51 -5.78
C ASN A 287 5.38 5.01 -4.60
N PHE A 288 5.96 6.20 -4.67
CA PHE A 288 6.84 6.69 -3.60
C PHE A 288 6.11 6.86 -2.26
N ALA A 289 6.69 6.30 -1.19
CA ALA A 289 6.20 6.54 0.17
C ALA A 289 6.45 8.00 0.60
N ASP A 290 7.57 8.56 0.16
CA ASP A 290 7.87 9.98 0.29
C ASP A 290 7.25 10.74 -0.87
N THR A 291 6.15 11.43 -0.60
CA THR A 291 5.37 12.13 -1.62
C THR A 291 6.14 13.27 -2.30
N ARG A 292 7.23 13.78 -1.70
CA ARG A 292 8.10 14.80 -2.33
C ARG A 292 8.82 14.29 -3.57
N LYS A 293 8.93 12.96 -3.71
CA LYS A 293 9.64 12.32 -4.83
C LYS A 293 8.76 12.17 -6.07
N PHE A 294 7.45 12.40 -5.99
CA PHE A 294 6.60 12.39 -7.16
C PHE A 294 6.88 13.60 -8.07
N PRO A 295 6.88 13.42 -9.40
CA PRO A 295 7.12 14.49 -10.36
C PRO A 295 5.82 15.26 -10.65
N TYR A 296 5.21 15.85 -9.62
CA TYR A 296 3.96 16.60 -9.74
C TYR A 296 4.08 17.76 -10.73
N LYS A 297 2.99 18.09 -11.43
CA LYS A 297 2.90 19.25 -12.34
C LYS A 297 1.60 20.03 -12.19
N ASN A 298 0.55 19.36 -11.73
CA ASN A 298 -0.83 19.83 -11.80
C ASN A 298 -1.43 20.12 -10.42
N LEU A 299 -0.70 19.92 -9.33
CA LEU A 299 -1.16 20.26 -7.97
C LEU A 299 -1.48 21.76 -7.84
N ARG A 300 -2.48 22.09 -7.01
CA ARG A 300 -2.86 23.49 -6.74
C ARG A 300 -1.78 24.26 -5.95
N PRO A 301 -1.63 25.57 -6.17
CA PRO A 301 -0.82 26.44 -5.32
C PRO A 301 -1.17 26.32 -3.83
N GLY A 302 -0.17 26.48 -2.98
CA GLY A 302 -0.32 26.51 -1.53
C GLY A 302 -0.38 25.13 -0.85
N LEU A 303 -0.73 24.07 -1.58
CA LEU A 303 -0.75 22.69 -1.06
C LEU A 303 0.65 22.27 -0.61
N ARG A 304 0.78 21.77 0.62
CA ARG A 304 1.99 21.09 1.08
C ARG A 304 2.01 19.66 0.55
N ILE A 305 3.09 19.28 -0.12
CA ILE A 305 3.15 17.97 -0.79
C ILE A 305 3.41 16.81 0.17
N GLN A 306 3.66 17.10 1.45
CA GLN A 306 3.69 16.16 2.57
C GLN A 306 3.32 16.94 3.85
N PRO A 307 3.02 16.26 4.96
CA PRO A 307 2.75 16.93 6.23
C PRO A 307 3.96 17.76 6.67
N ASN A 308 3.71 19.02 7.06
CA ASN A 308 4.73 20.01 7.42
C ASN A 308 5.83 20.20 6.36
N GLY A 309 5.52 19.88 5.11
CA GLY A 309 6.46 19.91 4.00
C GLY A 309 6.44 21.19 3.17
N PRO A 310 7.21 21.20 2.06
CA PRO A 310 7.24 22.34 1.15
C PRO A 310 5.89 22.51 0.43
N ARG A 311 5.58 23.75 0.07
CA ARG A 311 4.37 24.13 -0.65
C ARG A 311 4.59 24.18 -2.15
N VAL A 312 3.53 23.88 -2.90
CA VAL A 312 3.45 24.17 -4.33
C VAL A 312 3.36 25.68 -4.54
N LEU A 313 4.29 26.27 -5.27
CA LEU A 313 4.32 27.73 -5.51
C LEU A 313 3.40 28.16 -6.67
N ALA A 314 3.43 27.46 -7.82
CA ALA A 314 2.58 27.75 -8.98
C ALA A 314 2.41 26.49 -9.88
N PRO A 315 1.24 26.30 -10.53
CA PRO A 315 1.03 25.22 -11.50
C PRO A 315 1.97 25.39 -12.70
N GLY A 316 2.63 24.31 -13.12
CA GLY A 316 3.56 24.33 -14.26
C GLY A 316 5.00 24.78 -13.96
N ALA A 317 5.35 25.16 -12.72
CA ALA A 317 6.74 25.46 -12.35
C ALA A 317 7.63 24.19 -12.18
N GLY A 318 7.04 23.00 -12.27
CA GLY A 318 7.75 21.71 -12.33
C GLY A 318 8.13 21.29 -13.74
N ALA A 319 8.92 22.11 -14.44
CA ALA A 319 9.54 21.74 -15.71
C ALA A 319 11.04 21.51 -15.51
N GLY A 320 11.41 20.30 -15.10
CA GLY A 320 12.80 19.90 -14.99
C GLY A 320 12.91 18.60 -14.20
N GLY A 321 13.72 17.64 -14.65
CA GLY A 321 13.96 16.41 -13.90
C GLY A 321 14.49 16.75 -12.50
N GLY A 322 13.69 16.44 -11.48
CA GLY A 322 13.98 16.79 -10.10
C GLY A 322 13.34 18.11 -9.68
N TYR A 323 12.41 18.00 -8.73
CA TYR A 323 11.87 19.07 -7.91
C TYR A 323 11.08 20.16 -8.67
N CYS A 324 9.75 20.17 -8.51
CA CYS A 324 8.98 21.42 -8.58
C CYS A 324 9.75 22.48 -7.81
N SER A 325 9.88 23.69 -8.35
CA SER A 325 10.55 24.80 -7.65
C SER A 325 9.95 24.96 -6.24
N TYR A 326 10.64 24.45 -5.22
CA TYR A 326 10.23 24.55 -3.84
C TYR A 326 10.93 25.77 -3.24
N GLY A 327 10.16 26.74 -2.79
CA GLY A 327 10.65 27.78 -1.91
C GLY A 327 10.71 27.20 -0.51
N GLU A 328 11.90 27.01 0.03
CA GLU A 328 12.06 27.05 1.49
C GLU A 328 11.97 28.52 1.87
N THR A 329 10.89 28.92 2.52
CA THR A 329 10.86 30.23 3.18
C THR A 329 10.24 30.09 4.57
N GLU A 330 11.16 30.27 5.53
CA GLU A 330 11.06 30.88 6.87
C GLU A 330 10.02 30.38 7.88
#